data_AF-A0A7C5QEL9-F1
#
_entry.id   AF-A0A7C5QEL9-F1
#
_cell.length_a   1.000
_cell.length_b   1.000
_cell.length_c   1.000
_cell.angle_alpha   90.00
_cell.angle_beta   90.00
_cell.angle_gamma   90.00
#
_symmetry.space_group_name_H-M   'P 1'
#
loop_
_entity.id
_entity.type
_entity.pdbx_description
1 polymer ?
#
loop_
_entity_poly.entity_id
_entity_poly.type
_entity_poly.pdbx_seq_one_letter_code
_entity_poly.pdbx_strand_id
1 'polypeptide(L)'
;MKKNESSMVQRRVFGDSPAKGHGYCTVKIPESLARALDAYLMEDYAELHGHRSRADVVVDLLVSFLEEQGLIKPLVKKRLEHVNVYETRALVKDNLLGVTAEVVFASLQAFCSYCHSRDCIHVDYALSLPMVRTRFEERGLKPPQNLRRDYGLVVVVDGVAYPFSTE
;
A
#
# COMPACT_ATOMS: atom_id res chain seq x y z
N MET A 1 37.07 -36.53 -5.11
CA MET A 1 35.92 -36.99 -4.29
C MET A 1 35.76 -36.03 -3.11
N LYS A 2 34.57 -35.40 -3.01
CA LYS A 2 33.81 -34.92 -1.82
C LYS A 2 34.66 -34.51 -0.60
N LYS A 3 34.51 -33.31 -0.03
CA LYS A 3 33.26 -32.72 0.51
C LYS A 3 33.38 -31.19 0.57
N ASN A 4 32.37 -30.49 0.06
CA ASN A 4 32.13 -29.07 0.36
C ASN A 4 31.13 -29.04 1.52
N GLU A 5 31.56 -28.53 2.67
CA GLU A 5 30.72 -28.35 3.85
C GLU A 5 29.95 -27.03 3.76
N SER A 6 28.64 -27.16 3.97
CA SER A 6 27.72 -26.06 4.22
C SER A 6 28.08 -25.32 5.50
N SER A 7 28.06 -23.99 5.49
CA SER A 7 27.74 -23.20 6.69
C SER A 7 26.80 -22.07 6.25
N MET A 8 25.50 -22.25 6.46
CA MET A 8 24.75 -21.68 7.59
C MET A 8 24.98 -20.18 7.76
N VAL A 9 24.24 -19.39 6.98
CA VAL A 9 23.99 -17.98 7.25
C VAL A 9 23.15 -17.91 8.54
N GLN A 10 23.82 -17.62 9.66
CA GLN A 10 23.17 -17.33 10.93
C GLN A 10 22.34 -16.04 10.80
N ARG A 11 21.02 -16.19 10.77
CA ARG A 11 20.07 -15.08 10.96
C ARG A 11 20.28 -14.52 12.37
N ARG A 12 20.78 -13.29 12.47
CA ARG A 12 20.71 -12.53 13.72
C ARG A 12 19.27 -12.09 13.92
N VAL A 13 18.59 -12.81 14.80
CA VAL A 13 17.34 -12.36 15.42
C VAL A 13 17.74 -11.22 16.35
N PHE A 14 17.38 -9.99 16.01
CA PHE A 14 17.44 -8.87 16.95
C PHE A 14 16.18 -8.93 17.82
N GLY A 15 16.40 -9.26 19.09
CA GLY A 15 15.37 -9.43 20.11
C GLY A 15 14.70 -8.13 20.56
N ASP A 16 13.69 -8.33 21.39
CA ASP A 16 12.49 -7.51 21.55
C ASP A 16 12.60 -6.17 22.31
N SER A 17 11.56 -5.36 22.06
CA SER A 17 11.15 -4.03 22.57
C SER A 17 11.03 -3.90 24.11
N PRO A 18 11.10 -2.69 24.71
CA PRO A 18 9.89 -1.85 24.87
C PRO A 18 10.09 -0.32 24.82
N ALA A 19 8.99 0.38 24.53
CA ALA A 19 8.84 1.83 24.31
C ALA A 19 9.60 2.76 25.28
N LYS A 20 10.34 3.74 24.73
CA LYS A 20 10.78 5.01 25.37
C LYS A 20 11.53 5.92 24.37
N GLY A 21 10.90 7.02 23.93
CA GLY A 21 11.50 8.10 23.12
C GLY A 21 11.96 7.68 21.72
N HIS A 22 11.59 8.42 20.67
CA HIS A 22 12.09 8.11 19.32
C HIS A 22 13.59 8.44 19.26
N GLY A 23 14.45 7.49 19.63
CA GLY A 23 15.90 7.60 19.49
C GLY A 23 16.26 7.57 18.01
N TYR A 24 17.05 8.55 17.56
CA TYR A 24 17.61 8.56 16.22
C TYR A 24 18.88 7.73 16.16
N CYS A 25 19.04 6.94 15.09
CA CYS A 25 20.28 6.21 14.79
C CYS A 25 21.05 6.93 13.67
N THR A 26 22.38 7.01 13.78
CA THR A 26 23.23 7.62 12.74
C THR A 26 23.67 6.58 11.71
N VAL A 27 23.42 6.84 10.43
CA VAL A 27 23.91 6.04 9.31
C VAL A 27 25.04 6.80 8.61
N LYS A 28 26.14 6.10 8.27
CA LYS A 28 27.24 6.68 7.48
C LYS A 28 26.99 6.42 6.00
N ILE A 29 27.08 7.48 5.20
CA ILE A 29 27.00 7.41 3.73
C ILE A 29 28.30 7.94 3.10
N PRO A 30 28.67 7.50 1.88
CA PRO A 30 29.80 8.05 1.16
C PRO A 30 29.67 9.57 0.93
N GLU A 31 30.79 10.28 0.97
CA GLU A 31 30.80 11.75 0.81
C GLU A 31 30.25 12.20 -0.56
N SER A 32 30.53 11.44 -1.62
CA SER A 32 29.97 11.70 -2.95
C SER A 32 28.45 11.68 -2.97
N LEU A 33 27.84 10.76 -2.21
CA LEU A 33 26.39 10.65 -2.10
C LEU A 33 25.82 11.80 -1.26
N ALA A 34 26.50 12.17 -0.17
CA ALA A 34 26.11 13.34 0.62
C ALA A 34 26.10 14.63 -0.22
N ARG A 35 27.09 14.82 -1.09
CA ARG A 35 27.13 15.95 -2.03
C ARG A 35 26.01 15.92 -3.06
N ALA A 36 25.63 14.74 -3.55
CA ALA A 36 24.49 14.60 -4.45
C ALA A 36 23.17 14.97 -3.77
N LEU A 37 23.00 14.60 -2.49
CA LEU A 37 21.85 15.04 -1.69
C LEU A 37 21.85 16.55 -1.48
N ASP A 38 23.02 17.17 -1.26
CA ASP A 38 23.11 18.64 -1.17
C ASP A 38 22.67 19.32 -2.46
N ALA A 39 23.11 18.81 -3.61
CA ALA A 39 22.70 19.35 -4.90
C ALA A 39 21.18 19.21 -5.12
N TYR A 40 20.61 18.04 -4.80
CA TYR A 40 19.16 17.80 -4.82
C TYR A 40 18.40 18.81 -3.96
N LEU A 41 18.85 19.06 -2.73
CA LEU A 41 18.17 19.95 -1.77
C LEU A 41 18.18 21.44 -2.16
N MET A 42 18.98 21.82 -3.17
CA MET A 42 19.01 23.21 -3.69
C MET A 42 17.95 23.45 -4.78
N GLU A 43 17.26 22.41 -5.22
CA GLU A 43 16.32 22.47 -6.32
C GLU A 43 14.88 22.62 -5.82
N ASP A 44 14.06 23.38 -6.55
CA ASP A 44 12.66 23.66 -6.16
C ASP A 44 11.83 22.38 -5.95
N TYR A 45 12.16 21.29 -6.64
CA TYR A 45 11.43 20.03 -6.50
C TYR A 45 11.70 19.31 -5.17
N ALA A 46 12.83 19.56 -4.49
CA ALA A 46 13.07 19.01 -3.16
C ALA A 46 12.06 19.53 -2.14
N GLU A 47 11.71 20.81 -2.22
CA GLU A 47 10.67 21.41 -1.37
C GLU A 47 9.27 20.85 -1.69
N LEU A 48 8.97 20.62 -2.97
CA LEU A 48 7.71 19.99 -3.40
C LEU A 48 7.54 18.57 -2.83
N HIS A 49 8.64 17.84 -2.64
CA HIS A 49 8.65 16.51 -2.01
C HIS A 49 8.76 16.56 -0.47
N GLY A 50 8.80 17.76 0.12
CA GLY A 50 8.87 17.94 1.58
C GLY A 50 10.26 17.66 2.18
N HIS A 51 11.31 17.55 1.36
CA HIS A 51 12.66 17.26 1.81
C HIS A 51 13.37 18.56 2.21
N ARG A 52 13.67 18.73 3.50
CA ARG A 52 14.34 19.93 4.05
C ARG A 52 15.75 19.66 4.54
N SER A 53 16.12 18.39 4.59
CA SER A 53 17.40 17.92 5.09
C SER A 53 17.80 16.62 4.42
N ARG A 54 19.09 16.28 4.48
CA ARG A 54 19.57 14.96 4.01
C ARG A 54 18.88 13.80 4.72
N ALA A 55 18.49 14.01 5.98
CA ALA A 55 17.80 12.99 6.75
C ALA A 55 16.41 12.69 6.16
N ASP A 56 15.67 13.72 5.74
CA ASP A 56 14.34 13.55 5.13
C ASP A 56 14.43 12.71 3.84
N VAL A 57 15.38 13.05 2.96
CA VAL A 57 15.62 12.30 1.72
C VAL A 57 15.96 10.85 2.00
N VAL A 58 16.87 10.61 2.95
CA VAL A 58 17.33 9.26 3.30
C VAL A 58 16.23 8.44 3.95
N VAL A 59 15.42 9.06 4.83
CA VAL A 59 14.28 8.39 5.48
C VAL A 59 13.23 8.02 4.43
N ASP A 60 12.88 8.92 3.52
CA ASP A 60 11.90 8.66 2.46
C ASP A 60 12.34 7.52 1.53
N LEU A 61 13.59 7.54 1.08
CA LEU A 61 14.18 6.47 0.25
C LEU A 61 14.24 5.13 1.01
N LEU A 62 14.63 5.14 2.29
CA LEU A 62 14.68 3.94 3.12
C LEU A 62 13.28 3.37 3.36
N VAL A 63 12.29 4.23 3.64
CA VAL A 63 10.91 3.81 3.83
C VAL A 63 10.39 3.16 2.56
N SER A 64 10.52 3.84 1.42
CA SER A 64 10.12 3.31 0.11
C SER A 64 10.80 1.97 -0.21
N PHE A 65 12.12 1.89 -0.03
CA PHE A 65 12.87 0.65 -0.25
C PHE A 65 12.39 -0.49 0.66
N LEU A 66 12.23 -0.24 1.96
CA LEU A 66 11.79 -1.26 2.92
C LEU A 66 10.34 -1.68 2.70
N GLU A 67 9.48 -0.78 2.22
CA GLU A 67 8.11 -1.10 1.78
C GLU A 67 8.12 -2.02 0.56
N GLU A 68 8.94 -1.74 -0.45
CA GLU A 68 9.12 -2.59 -1.64
C GLU A 68 9.63 -3.99 -1.28
N GLN A 69 10.53 -4.09 -0.30
CA GLN A 69 11.01 -5.37 0.22
C GLN A 69 10.00 -6.07 1.16
N GLY A 70 8.86 -5.44 1.46
CA GLY A 70 7.83 -5.97 2.37
C GLY A 70 8.27 -6.03 3.84
N LEU A 71 9.31 -5.28 4.22
CA LEU A 71 9.89 -5.24 5.56
C LEU A 71 9.16 -4.25 6.48
N ILE A 72 8.55 -3.20 5.92
CA ILE A 72 7.68 -2.25 6.63
C ILE A 72 6.38 -2.02 5.84
N LYS A 73 5.37 -1.39 6.45
CA LYS A 73 4.04 -1.17 5.82
C LYS A 73 3.89 0.28 5.31
N PRO A 74 3.23 0.51 4.15
CA PRO A 74 2.97 1.85 3.59
C PRO A 74 2.33 2.86 4.55
N LEU A 75 2.85 4.11 4.58
CA LEU A 75 2.28 5.25 5.32
C LEU A 75 1.01 5.82 4.67
N VAL A 76 0.99 5.92 3.34
CA VAL A 76 -0.20 6.27 2.55
C VAL A 76 -0.65 5.02 1.81
N LYS A 77 -1.89 4.59 2.05
CA LYS A 77 -2.50 3.42 1.41
C LYS A 77 -3.64 3.85 0.51
N LYS A 78 -3.94 3.02 -0.49
CA LYS A 78 -5.21 3.13 -1.19
C LYS A 78 -6.32 2.86 -0.18
N ARG A 79 -7.41 3.62 -0.23
CA ARG A 79 -8.58 3.32 0.60
C ARG A 79 -9.05 1.89 0.36
N LEU A 80 -9.17 1.50 -0.91
CA LEU A 80 -9.65 0.18 -1.30
C LEU A 80 -8.53 -0.68 -1.90
N GLU A 81 -8.38 -1.88 -1.35
CA GLU A 81 -7.42 -2.89 -1.79
C GLU A 81 -8.16 -4.19 -2.15
N HIS A 82 -7.81 -4.78 -3.28
CA HIS A 82 -8.22 -6.14 -3.63
C HIS A 82 -7.51 -7.14 -2.70
N VAL A 83 -8.30 -8.00 -2.06
CA VAL A 83 -7.78 -9.11 -1.24
C VAL A 83 -7.82 -10.41 -2.02
N ASN A 84 -9.00 -10.76 -2.56
CA ASN A 84 -9.16 -11.97 -3.37
C ASN A 84 -10.41 -11.90 -4.25
N VAL A 85 -10.47 -12.68 -5.34
CA VAL A 85 -11.65 -12.83 -6.19
C VAL A 85 -11.96 -14.31 -6.40
N TYR A 86 -13.17 -14.71 -6.03
CA TYR A 86 -13.73 -16.06 -6.21
C TYR A 86 -14.78 -16.06 -7.33
N GLU A 87 -15.32 -17.23 -7.67
CA GLU A 87 -16.27 -17.39 -8.78
C GLU A 87 -17.54 -16.55 -8.69
N THR A 88 -17.99 -16.24 -7.47
CA THR A 88 -19.25 -15.55 -7.20
C THR A 88 -19.11 -14.35 -6.26
N ARG A 89 -17.89 -14.05 -5.82
CA ARG A 89 -17.63 -12.96 -4.87
C ARG A 89 -16.22 -12.38 -4.96
N ALA A 90 -16.05 -11.14 -4.53
CA ALA A 90 -14.76 -10.47 -4.36
C ALA A 90 -14.62 -10.00 -2.90
N LEU A 91 -13.40 -10.04 -2.38
CA LEU A 91 -13.05 -9.48 -1.08
C LEU A 91 -12.29 -8.17 -1.29
N VAL A 92 -12.83 -7.10 -0.73
CA VAL A 92 -12.30 -5.73 -0.83
C VAL A 92 -11.99 -5.23 0.57
N LYS A 93 -10.74 -4.88 0.83
CA LYS A 93 -10.33 -4.27 2.09
C LYS A 93 -10.50 -2.76 2.01
N ASP A 94 -11.19 -2.17 2.99
CA ASP A 94 -11.33 -0.73 3.16
C ASP A 94 -10.44 -0.28 4.32
N ASN A 95 -9.30 0.30 3.98
CA ASN A 95 -8.31 0.80 4.94
C ASN A 95 -8.80 2.03 5.70
N LEU A 96 -9.82 2.76 5.22
CA LEU A 96 -10.42 3.87 5.97
C LEU A 96 -11.31 3.33 7.10
N LEU A 97 -12.10 2.30 6.79
CA LEU A 97 -13.05 1.72 7.74
C LEU A 97 -12.43 0.60 8.59
N GLY A 98 -11.26 0.09 8.22
CA GLY A 98 -10.61 -1.04 8.89
C GLY A 98 -11.34 -2.37 8.70
N VAL A 99 -12.09 -2.54 7.60
CA VAL A 99 -12.92 -3.74 7.34
C VAL A 99 -12.56 -4.42 6.03
N THR A 100 -12.92 -5.70 5.90
CA THR A 100 -12.93 -6.40 4.61
C THR A 100 -14.38 -6.66 4.20
N ALA A 101 -14.84 -5.96 3.17
CA ALA A 101 -16.16 -6.12 2.59
C ALA A 101 -16.18 -7.25 1.56
N GLU A 102 -17.22 -8.08 1.59
CA GLU A 102 -17.48 -9.10 0.57
C GLU A 102 -18.52 -8.55 -0.43
N VAL A 103 -18.17 -8.61 -1.72
CA VAL A 103 -19.05 -8.21 -2.82
C VAL A 103 -19.45 -9.45 -3.59
N VAL A 104 -20.73 -9.83 -3.51
CA VAL A 104 -21.29 -11.02 -4.17
C VAL A 104 -21.87 -10.63 -5.53
N PHE A 105 -21.63 -11.46 -6.55
CA PHE A 105 -22.11 -11.27 -7.93
C PHE A 105 -22.82 -12.51 -8.51
N ALA A 106 -23.38 -13.36 -7.64
CA ALA A 106 -24.04 -14.61 -8.03
C ALA A 106 -25.30 -14.43 -8.91
N SER A 107 -25.99 -13.29 -8.84
CA SER A 107 -27.30 -13.06 -9.47
C SER A 107 -27.27 -12.03 -10.61
N LEU A 108 -26.16 -11.93 -11.35
CA LEU A 108 -25.93 -10.92 -12.41
C LEU A 108 -25.92 -9.47 -11.88
N GLN A 109 -25.99 -9.29 -10.57
CA GLN A 109 -25.94 -8.01 -9.86
C GLN A 109 -24.91 -8.12 -8.75
N ALA A 110 -24.14 -7.05 -8.55
CA ALA A 110 -23.20 -6.96 -7.46
C ALA A 110 -23.88 -6.41 -6.20
N PHE A 111 -23.56 -6.98 -5.04
CA PHE A 111 -24.09 -6.57 -3.74
C PHE A 111 -22.99 -6.64 -2.68
N CYS A 112 -22.81 -5.56 -1.92
CA CYS A 112 -21.86 -5.51 -0.82
C CYS A 112 -22.53 -5.98 0.48
N SER A 113 -21.99 -7.02 1.11
CA SER A 113 -22.49 -7.57 2.37
C SER A 113 -22.27 -6.64 3.56
N TYR A 114 -21.25 -5.78 3.51
CA TYR A 114 -20.95 -4.82 4.57
C TYR A 114 -21.86 -3.58 4.52
N CYS A 115 -22.03 -2.98 3.34
CA CYS A 115 -22.90 -1.81 3.17
C CYS A 115 -24.38 -2.16 3.02
N HIS A 116 -24.71 -3.44 2.84
CA HIS A 116 -26.04 -3.92 2.46
C HIS A 116 -26.64 -3.17 1.26
N SER A 117 -25.79 -2.80 0.29
CA SER A 117 -26.15 -1.97 -0.86
C SER A 117 -25.56 -2.52 -2.16
N ARG A 118 -26.24 -2.22 -3.27
CA ARG A 118 -25.78 -2.45 -4.64
C ARG A 118 -25.06 -1.24 -5.23
N ASP A 119 -25.23 -0.08 -4.60
CA ASP A 119 -24.60 1.17 -4.97
C ASP A 119 -23.76 1.64 -3.79
N CYS A 120 -22.49 1.26 -3.79
CA CYS A 120 -21.51 1.72 -2.82
C CYS A 120 -20.10 1.65 -3.42
N ILE A 121 -19.16 2.30 -2.74
CA ILE A 121 -17.76 2.36 -3.18
C ILE A 121 -17.10 0.97 -3.29
N HIS A 122 -17.49 -0.01 -2.45
CA HIS A 122 -16.96 -1.37 -2.54
C HIS A 122 -17.46 -2.11 -3.78
N VAL A 123 -18.75 -1.93 -4.14
CA VAL A 123 -19.31 -2.53 -5.37
C VAL A 123 -18.65 -1.92 -6.60
N ASP A 124 -18.55 -0.59 -6.65
CA ASP A 124 -17.91 0.14 -7.74
C ASP A 124 -16.45 -0.35 -7.93
N TYR A 125 -15.68 -0.39 -6.84
CA TYR A 125 -14.31 -0.91 -6.87
C TYR A 125 -14.24 -2.37 -7.32
N ALA A 126 -15.07 -3.26 -6.79
CA ALA A 126 -15.05 -4.67 -7.16
C ALA A 126 -15.36 -4.87 -8.65
N LEU A 127 -16.31 -4.11 -9.20
CA LEU A 127 -16.64 -4.13 -10.63
C LEU A 127 -15.58 -3.46 -11.51
N SER A 128 -14.69 -2.66 -10.93
CA SER A 128 -13.52 -2.10 -11.63
C SER A 128 -12.37 -3.09 -11.80
N LEU A 129 -12.33 -4.17 -11.01
CA LEU A 129 -11.27 -5.16 -11.08
C LEU A 129 -11.30 -5.89 -12.43
N PRO A 130 -10.18 -5.94 -13.17
CA PRO A 130 -10.13 -6.58 -14.50
C PRO A 130 -10.67 -8.01 -14.49
N MET A 131 -10.29 -8.81 -13.48
CA MET A 131 -10.73 -10.20 -13.33
C MET A 131 -12.25 -10.33 -13.16
N VAL A 132 -12.89 -9.36 -12.50
CA VAL A 132 -14.35 -9.36 -12.31
C VAL A 132 -15.02 -8.92 -13.61
N ARG A 133 -14.48 -7.92 -14.30
CA ARG A 133 -15.01 -7.46 -15.61
C ARG A 133 -15.00 -8.57 -16.64
N THR A 134 -13.88 -9.28 -16.80
CA THR A 134 -13.78 -10.40 -17.74
C THR A 134 -14.85 -11.47 -17.47
N ARG A 135 -15.11 -11.79 -16.20
CA ARG A 135 -16.15 -12.77 -15.82
C ARG A 135 -17.58 -12.27 -16.07
N PHE A 136 -17.83 -10.97 -15.93
CA PHE A 136 -19.11 -10.38 -16.31
C PHE A 136 -19.30 -10.44 -17.83
N GLU A 137 -18.26 -10.12 -18.59
CA GLU A 137 -18.27 -10.17 -20.06
C GLU A 137 -18.49 -11.60 -20.59
N GLU A 138 -17.82 -12.61 -20.01
CA GLU A 138 -18.02 -14.04 -20.32
C GLU A 138 -19.47 -14.50 -20.09
N ARG A 139 -20.19 -13.86 -19.15
CA ARG A 139 -21.60 -14.13 -18.86
C ARG A 139 -22.56 -13.28 -19.68
N GLY A 140 -22.06 -12.54 -20.67
CA GLY A 140 -22.86 -11.66 -21.54
C GLY A 140 -23.36 -10.39 -20.85
N LEU A 141 -22.83 -10.03 -19.68
CA LEU A 141 -23.18 -8.83 -18.96
C LEU A 141 -22.23 -7.68 -19.34
N LYS A 142 -22.78 -6.49 -19.52
CA LYS A 142 -21.98 -5.28 -19.67
C LYS A 142 -21.54 -4.81 -18.28
N PRO A 143 -20.23 -4.73 -17.98
CA PRO A 143 -19.79 -4.09 -16.75
C PRO A 143 -20.21 -2.62 -16.74
N PRO A 144 -20.35 -1.98 -15.56
CA PRO A 144 -20.64 -0.55 -15.49
C PRO A 144 -19.62 0.24 -16.29
N GLN A 145 -20.08 1.23 -17.05
CA GLN A 145 -19.21 2.06 -17.91
C GLN A 145 -18.61 3.25 -17.15
N ASN A 146 -19.26 3.70 -16.07
CA ASN A 146 -18.83 4.80 -15.22
C ASN A 146 -18.25 4.28 -13.89
N LEU A 147 -17.11 3.60 -13.96
CA LEU A 147 -16.39 3.20 -12.76
C LEU A 147 -15.51 4.35 -12.29
N ARG A 148 -15.47 4.63 -10.98
CA ARG A 148 -14.48 5.57 -10.45
C ARG A 148 -13.07 5.08 -10.76
N ARG A 149 -12.21 6.01 -11.18
CA ARG A 149 -10.77 5.73 -11.40
C ARG A 149 -9.95 5.93 -10.13
N ASP A 150 -10.50 6.68 -9.19
CA ASP A 150 -9.90 6.95 -7.89
C ASP A 150 -10.92 6.71 -6.77
N TYR A 151 -10.47 5.99 -5.74
CA TYR A 151 -11.24 5.60 -4.57
C TYR A 151 -10.75 6.28 -3.29
N GLY A 152 -9.79 7.20 -3.44
CA GLY A 152 -9.17 7.95 -2.36
C GLY A 152 -7.99 7.23 -1.74
N LEU A 153 -7.17 8.03 -1.05
CA LEU A 153 -6.04 7.58 -0.27
C LEU A 153 -6.38 7.69 1.22
N VAL A 154 -5.62 6.97 2.03
CA VAL A 154 -5.68 7.02 3.48
C VAL A 154 -4.30 7.06 4.08
N VAL A 155 -4.14 7.89 5.10
CA VAL A 155 -2.95 7.92 5.95
C VAL A 155 -3.27 7.28 7.30
N VAL A 156 -2.32 6.54 7.87
CA VAL A 156 -2.47 5.97 9.21
C VAL A 156 -1.52 6.69 10.17
N VAL A 157 -2.09 7.40 11.15
CA VAL A 157 -1.35 8.10 12.21
C VAL A 157 -1.75 7.46 13.53
N ASP A 158 -0.75 6.93 14.26
CA ASP A 158 -0.95 6.27 15.56
C ASP A 158 -2.04 5.18 15.57
N GLY A 159 -2.18 4.46 14.45
CA GLY A 159 -3.15 3.37 14.29
C GLY A 159 -4.57 3.81 13.88
N VAL A 160 -4.81 5.10 13.70
CA VAL A 160 -6.09 5.65 13.21
C VAL A 160 -5.97 6.03 11.74
N ALA A 161 -6.95 5.62 10.92
CA ALA A 161 -6.98 5.91 9.49
C ALA A 161 -7.75 7.21 9.19
N TYR A 162 -7.16 8.07 8.35
CA TYR A 162 -7.75 9.33 7.90
C TYR A 162 -7.78 9.40 6.38
N PRO A 163 -8.83 9.99 5.76
CA PRO A 163 -8.84 10.23 4.32
C PRO A 163 -7.73 11.22 3.96
N PHE A 164 -7.02 10.95 2.87
CA PHE A 164 -5.93 11.77 2.38
C PHE A 164 -6.24 12.25 0.96
N SER A 165 -6.05 13.55 0.72
CA SER A 165 -6.26 14.22 -0.57
C SER A 165 -4.96 14.88 -1.00
N THR A 166 -4.55 14.63 -2.24
CA THR A 166 -3.47 15.34 -2.91
C THR A 166 -4.11 16.53 -3.62
N GLU A 167 -4.19 17.69 -2.96
CA GLU A 167 -4.50 18.95 -3.66
C GLU A 167 -3.40 19.31 -4.66
#